data_AF-A0A4U3AMQ2-F1
#
_entry.id   AF-A0A4U3AMQ2-F1
#
_cell.length_a   1.000
_cell.length_b   1.000
_cell.length_c   1.000
_cell.angle_alpha   90.00
_cell.angle_beta   90.00
_cell.angle_gamma   90.00
#
_symmetry.space_group_name_H-M   'P 1'
#
loop_
_entity.id
_entity.type
_entity.pdbx_description
1 polymer ?
#
loop_
_entity_poly.entity_id
_entity_poly.type
_entity_poly.pdbx_seq_one_letter_code
_entity_poly.pdbx_strand_id
1 'polypeptide(L)'
;MAAGFPIELQGIRILSSEALYQAMRYPNHPEYQKAIIQQKSPMTAKMISKKYRSHTREDWEEVKLMIMRWCLRVKLIQNWDKFGSLLLSTLDKQIVEESYKDDFWGARPSDMNLLVGTNALGRLLMELRAELTQFIGKHELSSPHIDNFMLYGKEIGNIRFENKAMPIESLLNTNTNFENLSLFD
;
A
#
# COMPACT_ATOMS: atom_id res chain seq x y z
N MET A 1 5.19 3.98 0.48
CA MET A 1 4.86 2.59 0.86
C MET A 1 5.97 1.95 1.70
N ALA A 2 5.63 1.25 2.79
CA ALA A 2 6.60 0.66 3.73
C ALA A 2 6.84 -0.85 3.52
N ALA A 3 8.05 -1.31 3.81
CA ALA A 3 8.42 -2.74 3.87
C ALA A 3 7.95 -3.40 5.19
N GLY A 4 8.13 -4.71 5.32
CA GLY A 4 7.85 -5.45 6.56
C GLY A 4 6.38 -5.81 6.79
N PHE A 5 5.59 -5.76 5.72
CA PHE A 5 4.18 -6.18 5.65
C PHE A 5 4.00 -7.04 4.39
N PRO A 6 4.48 -8.29 4.41
CA PRO A 6 4.39 -9.16 3.25
C PRO A 6 2.91 -9.46 2.94
N ILE A 7 2.66 -9.74 1.67
CA ILE A 7 1.39 -10.16 1.11
C ILE A 7 1.59 -11.53 0.45
N GLU A 8 0.61 -12.41 0.58
CA GLU A 8 0.52 -13.67 -0.13
C GLU A 8 -0.72 -13.68 -1.01
N LEU A 9 -0.55 -13.89 -2.31
CA LEU A 9 -1.64 -13.99 -3.27
C LEU A 9 -1.46 -15.28 -4.08
N GLN A 10 -2.44 -16.19 -4.02
CA GLN A 10 -2.43 -17.43 -4.81
C GLN A 10 -1.12 -18.23 -4.66
N GLY A 11 -0.55 -18.28 -3.44
CA GLY A 11 0.72 -18.93 -3.13
C GLY A 11 1.98 -18.13 -3.50
N ILE A 12 1.83 -16.90 -4.00
CA ILE A 12 2.94 -16.01 -4.34
C ILE A 12 3.19 -15.05 -3.19
N ARG A 13 4.38 -15.15 -2.58
CA ARG A 13 4.83 -14.20 -1.56
C ARG A 13 5.39 -12.93 -2.19
N ILE A 14 4.84 -11.80 -1.79
CA ILE A 14 5.20 -10.45 -2.26
C ILE A 14 5.62 -9.62 -1.04
N LEU A 15 6.83 -9.07 -1.08
CA LEU A 15 7.45 -8.46 0.12
C LEU A 15 6.89 -7.07 0.48
N SER A 16 6.18 -6.42 -0.44
CA SER A 16 5.54 -5.12 -0.20
C SER A 16 4.35 -4.88 -1.11
N SER A 17 3.40 -4.09 -0.63
CA SER A 17 2.28 -3.59 -1.43
C SER A 17 2.71 -2.69 -2.60
N GLU A 18 3.89 -2.05 -2.52
CA GLU A 18 4.49 -1.33 -3.65
C GLU A 18 4.85 -2.29 -4.79
N ALA A 19 5.49 -3.42 -4.47
CA ALA A 19 5.84 -4.41 -5.49
C ALA A 19 4.60 -5.00 -6.17
N LEU A 20 3.54 -5.27 -5.40
CA LEU A 20 2.26 -5.69 -5.95
C LEU A 20 1.66 -4.60 -6.87
N TYR A 21 1.54 -3.37 -6.38
CA TYR A 21 1.00 -2.25 -7.15
C TYR A 21 1.75 -2.03 -8.48
N GLN A 22 3.08 -2.05 -8.45
CA GLN A 22 3.90 -1.90 -9.65
C GLN A 22 3.79 -3.10 -10.60
N ALA A 23 3.59 -4.32 -10.09
CA ALA A 23 3.33 -5.48 -10.94
C ALA A 23 1.97 -5.39 -11.64
N MET A 24 0.93 -4.91 -10.96
CA MET A 24 -0.43 -4.75 -11.53
C MET A 24 -0.52 -3.73 -12.67
N ARG A 25 0.52 -2.92 -12.85
CA ARG A 25 0.69 -2.03 -14.02
C ARG A 25 0.89 -2.80 -15.33
N TYR A 26 1.27 -4.07 -15.27
CA TYR A 26 1.66 -4.90 -16.42
C TYR A 26 0.89 -6.23 -16.48
N PRO A 27 -0.44 -6.21 -16.65
CA PRO A 27 -1.28 -7.42 -16.56
C PRO A 27 -0.92 -8.49 -17.61
N ASN A 28 -0.50 -8.06 -18.80
CA ASN A 28 -0.18 -8.95 -19.93
C ASN A 28 1.31 -9.35 -20.01
N HIS A 29 2.12 -8.97 -19.00
CA HIS A 29 3.56 -9.22 -18.98
C HIS A 29 4.02 -9.91 -17.69
N PRO A 30 3.73 -11.21 -17.52
CA PRO A 30 4.13 -12.00 -16.35
C PRO A 30 5.62 -11.90 -16.01
N GLU A 31 6.49 -11.76 -17.00
CA GLU A 31 7.93 -11.60 -16.86
C GLU A 31 8.31 -10.28 -16.17
N TYR A 32 7.62 -9.18 -16.47
CA TYR A 32 7.85 -7.89 -15.81
C TYR A 32 7.32 -7.93 -14.38
N GLN A 33 6.14 -8.50 -14.18
CA GLN A 33 5.57 -8.72 -12.85
C GLN A 33 6.56 -9.50 -11.98
N LYS A 34 7.17 -10.56 -12.52
CA LYS A 34 8.12 -11.40 -11.78
C LYS A 34 9.39 -10.63 -11.42
N ALA A 35 9.95 -9.88 -12.37
CA ALA A 35 11.12 -9.06 -12.12
C ALA A 35 10.88 -8.00 -11.01
N ILE A 36 9.67 -7.44 -10.95
CA ILE A 36 9.27 -6.45 -9.93
C ILE A 36 9.06 -7.11 -8.57
N ILE A 37 8.32 -8.23 -8.50
CA ILE A 37 7.99 -8.91 -7.23
C ILE A 37 9.22 -9.52 -6.55
N GLN A 38 10.22 -9.95 -7.32
CA GLN A 38 11.48 -10.48 -6.78
C GLN A 38 12.33 -9.43 -6.03
N GLN A 39 11.98 -8.14 -6.13
CA GLN A 39 12.73 -7.09 -5.49
C GLN A 39 12.53 -7.06 -3.97
N LYS A 40 13.64 -6.91 -3.24
CA LYS A 40 13.66 -6.95 -1.76
C LYS A 40 13.08 -5.71 -1.09
N SER A 41 13.04 -4.57 -1.77
CA SER A 41 12.54 -3.32 -1.19
C SER A 41 11.50 -2.64 -2.08
N PRO A 42 10.56 -1.88 -1.50
CA PRO A 42 9.60 -1.06 -2.25
C PRO A 42 10.28 -0.15 -3.27
N MET A 43 11.39 0.47 -2.88
CA MET A 43 12.15 1.39 -3.73
C MET A 43 12.72 0.68 -4.96
N THR A 44 13.31 -0.51 -4.79
CA THR A 44 13.86 -1.26 -5.92
C THR A 44 12.76 -1.83 -6.81
N ALA A 45 11.62 -2.26 -6.24
CA ALA A 45 10.44 -2.66 -7.03
C ALA A 45 9.95 -1.51 -7.93
N LYS A 46 9.77 -0.31 -7.37
CA LYS A 46 9.41 0.90 -8.13
C LYS A 46 10.46 1.22 -9.20
N MET A 47 11.75 1.14 -8.87
CA MET A 47 12.84 1.37 -9.82
C MET A 47 12.82 0.39 -11.00
N ILE A 48 12.64 -0.91 -10.74
CA ILE A 48 12.57 -1.93 -11.80
C ILE A 48 11.35 -1.70 -12.68
N SER A 49 10.18 -1.42 -12.11
CA SER A 49 8.99 -1.07 -12.89
C SER A 49 9.24 0.10 -13.85
N LYS A 50 9.99 1.14 -13.45
CA LYS A 50 10.28 2.28 -14.34
C LYS A 50 10.90 1.86 -15.68
N LYS A 51 11.66 0.76 -15.72
CA LYS A 51 12.29 0.24 -16.94
C LYS A 51 11.27 -0.25 -17.97
N TYR A 52 10.09 -0.66 -17.52
CA TYR A 52 9.04 -1.25 -18.36
C TYR A 52 7.88 -0.29 -18.65
N ARG A 53 8.00 1.01 -18.32
CA ARG A 53 6.91 1.99 -18.45
C ARG A 53 6.25 2.06 -19.82
N SER A 54 6.97 1.78 -20.90
CA SER A 54 6.41 1.73 -22.25
C SER A 54 5.36 0.62 -22.45
N HIS A 55 5.29 -0.36 -21.55
CA HIS A 55 4.35 -1.48 -21.56
C HIS A 55 3.25 -1.34 -20.51
N THR A 56 3.06 -0.14 -19.97
CA THR A 56 1.98 0.15 -19.00
C THR A 56 0.63 -0.17 -19.65
N ARG A 57 -0.27 -0.80 -18.90
CA ARG A 57 -1.68 -0.96 -19.31
C ARG A 57 -2.30 0.38 -19.74
N GLU A 58 -3.11 0.37 -20.78
CA GLU A 58 -3.62 1.59 -21.43
C GLU A 58 -4.53 2.41 -20.51
N ASP A 59 -5.30 1.74 -19.66
CA ASP A 59 -6.25 2.30 -18.68
C ASP A 59 -5.60 2.66 -17.32
N TRP A 60 -4.27 2.77 -17.26
CA TRP A 60 -3.54 2.91 -15.99
C TRP A 60 -3.95 4.15 -15.20
N GLU A 61 -4.18 5.27 -15.87
CA GLU A 61 -4.53 6.51 -15.20
C GLU A 61 -5.93 6.45 -14.56
N GLU A 62 -6.85 5.70 -15.18
CA GLU A 62 -8.19 5.42 -14.64
C GLU A 62 -8.13 4.45 -13.45
N VAL A 63 -7.32 3.39 -13.55
CA VAL A 63 -7.39 2.27 -12.57
C VAL A 63 -6.36 2.34 -11.44
N LYS A 64 -5.31 3.18 -11.54
CA LYS A 64 -4.21 3.23 -10.55
C LYS A 64 -4.71 3.43 -9.10
N LEU A 65 -5.75 4.22 -8.89
CA LEU A 65 -6.35 4.45 -7.57
C LEU A 65 -7.07 3.20 -7.05
N MET A 66 -7.85 2.52 -7.91
CA MET A 66 -8.55 1.28 -7.56
C MET A 66 -7.55 0.17 -7.20
N ILE A 67 -6.49 0.03 -8.00
CA ILE A 67 -5.42 -0.95 -7.74
C ILE A 67 -4.72 -0.64 -6.42
N MET A 68 -4.35 0.62 -6.17
CA MET A 68 -3.67 1.02 -4.94
C MET A 68 -4.56 0.77 -3.71
N ARG A 69 -5.83 1.20 -3.76
CA ARG A 69 -6.83 0.93 -2.73
C ARG A 69 -6.91 -0.55 -2.41
N TRP A 70 -7.02 -1.39 -3.43
CA TRP A 70 -7.05 -2.83 -3.27
C TRP A 70 -5.76 -3.37 -2.65
N CYS A 71 -4.57 -2.94 -3.12
CA CYS A 71 -3.28 -3.35 -2.55
C CYS A 71 -3.17 -3.01 -1.05
N LEU A 72 -3.67 -1.85 -0.63
CA LEU A 72 -3.68 -1.43 0.78
C LEU A 72 -4.66 -2.28 1.61
N ARG A 73 -5.84 -2.61 1.07
CA ARG A 73 -6.80 -3.51 1.72
C ARG A 73 -6.23 -4.92 1.86
N VAL A 74 -5.59 -5.46 0.83
CA VAL A 74 -4.88 -6.75 0.90
C VAL A 74 -3.79 -6.72 1.98
N LYS A 75 -2.99 -5.64 2.01
CA LYS A 75 -1.98 -5.45 3.05
C LYS A 75 -2.60 -5.46 4.45
N LEU A 76 -3.72 -4.78 4.65
CA LEU A 76 -4.44 -4.72 5.92
C LEU A 76 -4.94 -6.09 6.37
N ILE A 77 -5.72 -6.79 5.53
CA ILE A 77 -6.32 -8.06 5.94
C ILE A 77 -5.29 -9.15 6.26
N GLN A 78 -4.10 -9.08 5.64
CA GLN A 78 -3.03 -10.05 5.90
C GLN A 78 -2.06 -9.61 7.00
N ASN A 79 -2.11 -8.35 7.42
CA ASN A 79 -1.26 -7.81 8.49
C ASN A 79 -2.14 -7.07 9.52
N TRP A 80 -3.26 -7.70 9.88
CA TRP A 80 -4.36 -7.06 10.62
C TRP A 80 -3.89 -6.32 11.87
N ASP A 81 -3.24 -7.02 12.80
CA ASP A 81 -2.80 -6.42 14.06
C ASP A 81 -1.68 -5.38 13.82
N LYS A 82 -0.63 -5.75 13.08
CA LYS A 82 0.55 -4.88 12.93
C LYS A 82 0.24 -3.61 12.13
N PHE A 83 -0.42 -3.74 10.98
CA PHE A 83 -0.71 -2.60 10.11
C PHE A 83 -1.97 -1.85 10.57
N GLY A 84 -2.99 -2.57 11.02
CA GLY A 84 -4.21 -1.96 11.55
C GLY A 84 -3.93 -1.11 12.78
N SER A 85 -3.14 -1.60 13.74
CA SER A 85 -2.77 -0.82 14.92
C SER A 85 -1.91 0.40 14.58
N LEU A 86 -1.03 0.29 13.58
CA LEU A 86 -0.27 1.45 13.07
C LEU A 86 -1.18 2.50 12.43
N LEU A 87 -2.23 2.09 11.72
CA LEU A 87 -3.22 3.03 11.19
C LEU A 87 -3.98 3.71 12.33
N LEU A 88 -4.42 2.95 13.33
CA LEU A 88 -5.16 3.49 14.48
C LEU A 88 -4.32 4.45 15.33
N SER A 89 -3.01 4.18 15.49
CA SER A 89 -2.11 5.05 16.26
C SER A 89 -1.95 6.45 15.66
N THR A 90 -2.40 6.67 14.42
CA THR A 90 -2.44 8.00 13.81
C THR A 90 -3.62 8.85 14.27
N LEU A 91 -4.59 8.27 14.99
CA LEU A 91 -5.77 8.93 15.52
C LEU A 91 -6.54 9.72 14.43
N ASP A 92 -6.75 11.01 14.63
CA ASP A 92 -7.39 11.96 13.72
C ASP A 92 -6.38 12.70 12.83
N LYS A 93 -5.07 12.48 13.04
CA LYS A 93 -4.02 13.17 12.29
C LYS A 93 -4.10 12.84 10.80
N GLN A 94 -3.74 13.83 9.99
CA GLN A 94 -3.57 13.64 8.56
C GLN A 94 -2.36 12.74 8.29
N ILE A 95 -2.53 11.76 7.40
CA ILE A 95 -1.43 10.94 6.90
C ILE A 95 -0.98 11.55 5.59
N VAL A 96 0.29 11.93 5.47
CA VAL A 96 0.85 12.54 4.27
C VAL A 96 2.12 11.82 3.84
N GLU A 97 2.19 11.43 2.57
CA GLU A 97 3.45 10.99 1.97
C GLU A 97 4.25 12.23 1.53
N GLU A 98 5.40 12.48 2.14
CA GLU A 98 6.29 13.54 1.69
C GLU A 98 7.00 13.13 0.39
N SER A 99 6.84 13.95 -0.66
CA SER A 99 7.40 13.67 -1.98
C SER A 99 7.72 14.95 -2.75
N TYR A 100 9.01 15.14 -3.07
CA TYR A 100 9.48 16.28 -3.89
C TYR A 100 9.32 16.05 -5.40
N LYS A 101 8.93 14.85 -5.83
CA LYS A 101 8.95 14.42 -7.25
C LYS A 101 7.60 13.94 -7.79
N ASP A 102 6.61 13.76 -6.90
CA ASP A 102 5.31 13.16 -7.21
C ASP A 102 4.26 13.86 -6.35
N ASP A 103 3.58 14.82 -6.97
CA ASP A 103 2.53 15.64 -6.37
C ASP A 103 1.15 14.96 -6.41
N PHE A 104 1.03 13.79 -7.04
CA PHE A 104 -0.20 13.02 -7.05
C PHE A 104 -0.27 12.08 -5.83
N TRP A 105 0.74 11.23 -5.63
CA TRP A 105 0.71 10.28 -4.51
C TRP A 105 1.03 10.94 -3.18
N GLY A 106 1.94 11.92 -3.19
CA GLY A 106 2.37 12.66 -2.01
C GLY A 106 2.05 14.15 -2.05
N ALA A 107 2.69 14.85 -1.13
CA ALA A 107 2.75 16.31 -1.06
C ALA A 107 4.14 16.75 -0.62
N ARG A 108 4.48 18.02 -0.85
CA ARG A 108 5.75 18.62 -0.42
C ARG A 108 5.52 19.91 0.37
N PRO A 109 6.45 20.30 1.25
CA PRO A 109 6.44 21.61 1.87
C PRO A 109 6.42 22.74 0.85
N SER A 110 5.74 23.82 1.22
CA SER A 110 5.74 25.11 0.54
C SER A 110 6.04 26.22 1.55
N ASP A 111 6.38 27.40 1.06
CA ASP A 111 6.90 28.54 1.82
C ASP A 111 6.00 29.03 2.97
N MET A 112 4.73 28.60 3.00
CA MET A 112 3.73 29.00 4.00
C MET A 112 3.47 27.94 5.09
N ASN A 113 4.41 27.03 5.37
CA ASN A 113 4.18 25.85 6.24
C ASN A 113 2.98 24.99 5.79
N LEU A 114 2.65 25.04 4.50
CA LEU A 114 1.59 24.23 3.89
C LEU A 114 2.21 23.09 3.08
N LEU A 115 1.53 21.95 3.03
CA LEU A 115 1.87 20.85 2.15
C LEU A 115 1.04 20.95 0.87
N VAL A 116 1.70 20.93 -0.29
CA VAL A 116 1.06 21.01 -1.61
C VAL A 116 1.22 19.69 -2.35
N GLY A 117 0.09 19.15 -2.82
CA GLY A 117 -0.02 17.88 -3.54
C GLY A 117 -1.39 17.24 -3.29
N THR A 118 -1.78 16.31 -4.14
CA THR A 118 -3.04 15.57 -4.02
C THR A 118 -3.03 14.69 -2.76
N ASN A 119 -1.85 14.17 -2.37
CA ASN A 119 -1.69 13.23 -1.26
C ASN A 119 -2.65 12.03 -1.39
N ALA A 120 -2.76 11.46 -2.60
CA ALA A 120 -3.69 10.37 -2.85
C ALA A 120 -3.40 9.16 -1.95
N LEU A 121 -2.13 8.82 -1.70
CA LEU A 121 -1.77 7.69 -0.85
C LEU A 121 -2.23 7.93 0.60
N GLY A 122 -1.94 9.11 1.14
CA GLY A 122 -2.35 9.49 2.50
C GLY A 122 -3.87 9.46 2.67
N ARG A 123 -4.61 9.97 1.68
CA ARG A 123 -6.09 9.92 1.68
C ARG A 123 -6.62 8.49 1.68
N LEU A 124 -6.05 7.60 0.86
CA LEU A 124 -6.43 6.18 0.86
C LEU A 124 -6.15 5.50 2.20
N LEU A 125 -5.05 5.85 2.88
CA LEU A 125 -4.74 5.31 4.21
C LEU A 125 -5.71 5.82 5.28
N MET A 126 -6.13 7.09 5.20
CA MET A 126 -7.13 7.66 6.11
C MET A 126 -8.53 7.09 5.87
N GLU A 127 -8.90 6.85 4.60
CA GLU A 127 -10.13 6.13 4.25
C GLU A 127 -10.09 4.71 4.83
N LEU A 128 -8.98 3.98 4.62
CA LEU A 128 -8.80 2.64 5.16
C LEU A 128 -8.87 2.62 6.69
N ARG A 129 -8.30 3.64 7.36
CA ARG A 129 -8.40 3.85 8.82
C ARG A 129 -9.86 3.97 9.27
N ALA A 130 -10.66 4.77 8.57
CA ALA A 130 -12.07 4.99 8.88
C ALA A 130 -12.94 3.74 8.64
N GLU A 131 -12.55 2.91 7.68
CA GLU A 131 -13.26 1.69 7.31
C GLU A 131 -12.90 0.46 8.16
N LEU A 132 -11.94 0.54 9.10
CA LEU A 132 -11.39 -0.63 9.79
C LEU A 132 -12.47 -1.56 10.39
N THR A 133 -13.49 -1.00 11.02
CA THR A 133 -14.56 -1.79 11.65
C THR A 133 -15.34 -2.65 10.65
N GLN A 134 -15.39 -2.25 9.37
CA GLN A 134 -16.03 -3.02 8.30
C GLN A 134 -15.27 -4.30 7.94
N PHE A 135 -14.00 -4.41 8.34
CA PHE A 135 -13.17 -5.60 8.13
C PHE A 135 -13.26 -6.59 9.30
N ILE A 136 -14.08 -6.35 10.34
CA ILE A 136 -14.30 -7.31 11.43
C ILE A 136 -15.34 -8.35 11.02
N GLY A 137 -15.05 -9.62 11.29
CA GLY A 137 -15.88 -10.76 10.95
C GLY A 137 -15.29 -11.59 9.80
N LYS A 138 -16.07 -12.54 9.31
CA LYS A 138 -15.75 -13.36 8.14
C LYS A 138 -16.23 -12.68 6.88
N HIS A 139 -15.29 -12.29 6.04
CA HIS A 139 -15.57 -11.51 4.84
C HIS A 139 -14.74 -12.00 3.65
N GLU A 140 -15.06 -11.44 2.50
CA GLU A 140 -14.33 -11.65 1.27
C GLU A 140 -13.99 -10.29 0.65
N LEU A 141 -12.70 -10.05 0.42
CA LEU A 141 -12.22 -8.87 -0.31
C LEU A 141 -12.33 -9.15 -1.80
N SER A 142 -13.27 -8.50 -2.47
CA SER A 142 -13.45 -8.62 -3.92
C SER A 142 -12.25 -8.06 -4.69
N SER A 143 -11.91 -8.72 -5.79
CA SER A 143 -11.03 -8.13 -6.80
C SER A 143 -11.70 -6.90 -7.41
N PRO A 144 -10.94 -5.82 -7.71
CA PRO A 144 -11.50 -4.65 -8.36
C PRO A 144 -12.00 -5.01 -9.77
N HIS A 145 -13.10 -4.38 -10.18
CA HIS A 145 -13.65 -4.52 -11.52
C HIS A 145 -12.76 -3.79 -12.54
N ILE A 146 -11.70 -4.47 -12.96
CA ILE A 146 -10.68 -3.98 -13.87
C ILE A 146 -10.40 -5.09 -14.88
N ASP A 147 -10.37 -4.76 -16.17
CA ASP A 147 -10.07 -5.73 -17.21
C ASP A 147 -8.65 -6.28 -17.05
N ASN A 148 -8.49 -7.57 -17.33
CA ASN A 148 -7.21 -8.27 -17.21
C ASN A 148 -6.54 -8.09 -15.82
N PHE A 149 -7.31 -8.15 -14.73
CA PHE A 149 -6.76 -8.07 -13.37
C PHE A 149 -6.04 -9.36 -12.98
N MET A 150 -4.79 -9.48 -13.44
CA MET A 150 -4.01 -10.72 -13.42
C MET A 150 -2.66 -10.58 -12.72
N LEU A 151 -2.22 -11.67 -12.09
CA LEU A 151 -0.87 -11.86 -11.58
C LEU A 151 -0.27 -13.15 -12.15
N TYR A 152 0.90 -13.04 -12.77
CA TYR A 152 1.61 -14.13 -13.45
C TYR A 152 0.73 -14.90 -14.46
N GLY A 153 -0.08 -14.16 -15.22
CA GLY A 153 -0.98 -14.72 -16.23
C GLY A 153 -2.20 -15.45 -15.67
N LYS A 154 -2.49 -15.31 -14.38
CA LYS A 154 -3.69 -15.85 -13.74
C LYS A 154 -4.55 -14.72 -13.20
N GLU A 155 -5.86 -14.81 -13.38
CA GLU A 155 -6.80 -13.87 -12.78
C GLU A 155 -6.72 -13.92 -11.25
N ILE A 156 -6.75 -12.76 -10.62
CA ILE A 156 -6.78 -12.66 -9.18
C ILE A 156 -8.24 -12.77 -8.75
N GLY A 157 -8.57 -13.85 -8.04
CA GLY A 157 -9.89 -14.02 -7.43
C GLY A 157 -10.03 -13.28 -6.11
N ASN A 158 -11.22 -13.35 -5.53
CA ASN A 158 -11.51 -12.76 -4.24
C ASN A 158 -10.67 -13.41 -3.11
N ILE A 159 -10.41 -12.65 -2.05
CA ILE A 159 -9.59 -13.09 -0.91
C ILE A 159 -10.46 -13.19 0.33
N ARG A 160 -10.64 -14.39 0.84
CA ARG A 160 -11.35 -14.62 2.11
C ARG A 160 -10.45 -14.30 3.30
N PHE A 161 -11.03 -13.68 4.31
CA PHE A 161 -10.34 -13.36 5.56
C PHE A 161 -11.30 -13.38 6.75
N GLU A 162 -10.75 -13.50 7.95
CA GLU A 162 -11.49 -13.43 9.20
C GLU A 162 -10.71 -12.61 10.24
N ASN A 163 -11.26 -11.49 10.67
CA ASN A 163 -10.71 -10.70 11.76
C ASN A 163 -11.70 -10.73 12.94
N LYS A 164 -11.28 -11.28 14.08
CA LYS A 164 -12.18 -11.54 15.20
C LYS A 164 -12.58 -10.29 15.98
N ALA A 165 -11.68 -9.30 16.02
CA ALA A 165 -11.84 -8.07 16.77
C ALA A 165 -11.01 -6.95 16.12
N MET A 166 -11.16 -5.73 16.63
CA MET A 166 -10.28 -4.62 16.27
C MET A 166 -8.79 -4.99 16.48
N PRO A 167 -7.87 -4.46 15.66
CA PRO A 167 -6.44 -4.65 15.84
C PRO A 167 -6.04 -4.27 17.26
N ILE A 168 -5.29 -5.14 17.92
CA ILE A 168 -4.80 -4.86 19.27
C ILE A 168 -3.71 -3.81 19.14
N GLU A 169 -3.97 -2.62 19.68
CA GLU A 169 -2.97 -1.57 19.80
C GLU A 169 -1.73 -2.18 20.47
N SER A 170 -0.62 -2.30 19.73
CA SER A 170 0.60 -2.85 20.32
C SER A 170 1.17 -1.78 21.25
N LEU A 171 0.62 -1.66 22.45
CA LEU A 171 1.14 -0.85 23.56
C LEU A 171 2.47 -1.43 24.12
N LEU A 172 3.12 -2.33 23.39
CA LEU A 172 4.39 -2.96 23.72
C LEU A 172 5.46 -2.51 22.72
N ASN A 173 5.86 -1.23 22.78
CA ASN A 173 7.23 -0.77 22.44
C ASN A 173 7.48 0.73 22.71
N THR A 174 6.82 1.34 23.70
CA THR A 174 7.27 2.64 24.27
C THR A 174 7.80 2.43 25.68
N ASN A 175 8.87 1.64 25.78
CA ASN A 175 9.79 1.65 26.91
C ASN A 175 11.20 1.40 26.38
N THR A 176 11.66 2.29 25.51
CA THR A 176 13.09 2.60 25.34
C THR A 176 13.23 3.86 24.47
N ASN A 177 13.75 4.92 25.09
CA ASN A 177 14.39 6.08 24.47
C ASN A 177 13.50 7.07 23.70
N PHE A 178 12.62 7.79 24.42
CA PHE A 178 12.30 9.18 24.11
C PHE A 178 13.19 10.11 24.95
N GLU A 179 14.50 9.93 24.86
CA GLU A 179 15.49 10.96 25.22
C GLU A 179 16.54 10.96 24.11
N ASN A 180 16.77 12.14 23.52
CA ASN A 180 17.60 12.43 22.34
C ASN A 180 16.93 12.29 20.97
N LEU A 181 16.17 13.32 20.60
CA LEU A 181 16.26 13.96 19.28
C LEU A 181 15.82 15.43 19.43
N SER A 182 16.61 16.17 20.22
CA SER A 182 16.89 17.58 19.93
C SER A 182 18.21 17.62 19.18
N LEU A 183 18.36 18.58 18.25
CA LEU A 183 19.51 18.86 17.37
C LEU A 183 19.44 17.99 16.10
N PHE A 184 19.38 18.55 14.90
CA PHE A 184 20.20 19.65 14.38
C PHE A 184 19.43 20.55 13.41
N ASP A 185 20.03 21.74 13.25
CA ASP A 185 19.89 22.71 12.17
C ASP A 185 19.88 22.11 10.75
#